data_AF-A0A182UV58-F1
#
_entry.id   AF-A0A182UV58-F1
#
_cell.length_a   1.000
_cell.length_b   1.000
_cell.length_c   1.000
_cell.angle_alpha   90.00
_cell.angle_beta   90.00
_cell.angle_gamma   90.00
#
_symmetry.space_group_name_H-M   'P 1'
#
loop_
_entity.id
_entity.type
_entity.pdbx_description
1 polymer ?
#
loop_
_entity_poly.entity_id
_entity_poly.type
_entity_poly.pdbx_seq_one_letter_code
_entity_poly.pdbx_strand_id
1 'polypeptide(L)'
;MSAPWRTALCTASCLVTVLLLACGVVRVVHSFPCESQSNGVQLPMIVCFITASNEHYDYDSLRTGLCSHIVLIDLIGVGKDGSLELLQTSSRSLNRFCKLKQHFSDVGDEAKFIISIGGVAQKSSHFSKALKTSESRFALSDELISFTIKHKLGGLDIAWFYPAQFGGAESDRTNLIVFLRDLYLRTNACGITLSLTVGVDPKDIEISYDVPRINEVVDFVNLLTGDYHNPTSPTHISPLYGQGPRDRLNINYSVMSYIEAGLNPRKIVIMGSCYAYLYISKICKNDTVTTTKLRTVMRLSYLSATELITRESFRTSWDDMRHVPYGMLTKGITKKWLTYNDVESMRRKADYAQHHQLGGMGLFSVDEDDYGGRAGFGRYPMLRALVSILYPELDCSEEELEEEIETIVCPYTGYLTDPVEPECYYACEEGINRAENGILICFKYVLNGGGDHVHHNHYHHTTANHDGDSDDDTAKHYSDNCRRDFRRQNIANRHITTNSTSTGDQ
;
A
#
# COMPACT_ATOMS: atom_id res chain seq x y z
N MET A 1 -23.76 25.82 -63.50
CA MET A 1 -22.81 24.83 -62.95
C MET A 1 -23.19 24.61 -61.50
N SER A 2 -23.44 23.36 -61.15
CA SER A 2 -24.30 22.86 -60.08
C SER A 2 -23.54 22.54 -58.77
N ALA A 3 -24.25 22.61 -57.63
CA ALA A 3 -23.93 21.87 -56.38
C ALA A 3 -24.03 20.33 -56.61
N PRO A 4 -23.92 19.36 -55.64
CA PRO A 4 -23.76 19.41 -54.15
C PRO A 4 -22.92 18.25 -53.48
N TRP A 5 -22.77 18.28 -52.13
CA TRP A 5 -22.81 17.17 -51.10
C TRP A 5 -21.70 16.07 -50.90
N ARG A 6 -21.57 15.67 -49.60
CA ARG A 6 -21.30 14.33 -48.98
C ARG A 6 -19.95 14.00 -48.29
N THR A 7 -20.13 13.43 -47.09
CA THR A 7 -19.27 12.63 -46.19
C THR A 7 -18.55 11.45 -46.85
N ALA A 8 -17.34 11.11 -46.41
CA ALA A 8 -16.80 9.74 -46.47
C ALA A 8 -15.68 9.52 -45.44
N LEU A 9 -15.83 8.46 -44.63
CA LEU A 9 -14.79 7.80 -43.86
C LEU A 9 -13.69 7.27 -44.80
N CYS A 10 -12.43 7.32 -44.37
CA CYS A 10 -11.40 6.40 -44.86
C CYS A 10 -10.52 5.94 -43.70
N THR A 11 -10.72 4.68 -43.33
CA THR A 11 -9.82 3.85 -42.53
C THR A 11 -8.49 3.68 -43.28
N ALA A 12 -7.38 4.12 -42.70
CA ALA A 12 -6.05 3.82 -43.21
C ALA A 12 -5.48 2.61 -42.43
N SER A 13 -5.50 1.43 -43.07
CA SER A 13 -4.70 0.27 -42.65
C SER A 13 -3.22 0.55 -42.93
N CYS A 14 -2.37 0.55 -41.91
CA CYS A 14 -0.92 0.42 -42.07
C CYS A 14 -0.56 -1.07 -42.15
N LEU A 15 -0.34 -1.58 -43.36
CA LEU A 15 0.32 -2.86 -43.63
C LEU A 15 1.82 -2.60 -43.80
N VAL A 16 2.63 -3.01 -42.83
CA VAL A 16 4.09 -3.06 -42.96
C VAL A 16 4.49 -4.50 -43.26
N THR A 17 4.82 -4.79 -44.51
CA THR A 17 5.41 -6.05 -44.95
C THR A 17 6.94 -5.97 -44.84
N VAL A 18 7.54 -6.71 -43.91
CA VAL A 18 8.99 -6.98 -43.90
C VAL A 18 9.20 -8.37 -44.49
N LEU A 19 9.85 -8.43 -45.66
CA LEU A 19 10.27 -9.66 -46.33
C LEU A 19 11.64 -10.09 -45.80
N LEU A 20 11.70 -11.14 -44.99
CA LEU A 20 12.92 -11.91 -44.73
C LEU A 20 12.79 -13.27 -45.43
N LEU A 21 13.53 -13.41 -46.53
CA LEU A 21 13.69 -14.67 -47.26
C LEU A 21 14.78 -15.52 -46.58
N ALA A 22 14.38 -16.49 -45.75
CA ALA A 22 15.11 -17.75 -45.57
C ALA A 22 14.21 -18.77 -44.84
N CYS A 23 14.00 -19.93 -45.48
CA CYS A 23 13.46 -21.15 -44.91
C CYS A 23 12.00 -21.15 -44.38
N GLY A 24 11.05 -21.25 -45.32
CA GLY A 24 10.15 -22.41 -45.37
C GLY A 24 9.19 -22.75 -44.22
N VAL A 25 8.86 -21.84 -43.30
CA VAL A 25 7.76 -22.07 -42.33
C VAL A 25 6.90 -20.80 -42.20
N VAL A 26 5.71 -20.80 -42.79
CA VAL A 26 4.70 -19.76 -42.57
C VAL A 26 4.08 -20.01 -41.18
N ARG A 27 4.49 -19.22 -40.17
CA ARG A 27 3.71 -19.08 -38.93
C ARG A 27 2.80 -17.87 -39.07
N VAL A 28 1.50 -18.09 -38.90
CA VAL A 28 0.52 -17.01 -38.73
C VAL A 28 0.84 -16.31 -37.41
N VAL A 29 1.39 -15.11 -37.48
CA VAL A 29 1.51 -14.23 -36.31
C VAL A 29 0.13 -13.65 -36.08
N HIS A 30 -0.55 -14.09 -35.02
CA HIS A 30 -1.74 -13.40 -34.53
C HIS A 30 -1.31 -11.98 -34.16
N SER A 31 -1.85 -11.01 -34.89
CA SER A 31 -1.78 -9.60 -34.57
C SER A 31 -2.22 -9.39 -33.11
N PHE A 32 -1.31 -8.91 -32.27
CA PHE A 32 -1.68 -8.36 -30.98
C PHE A 32 -2.71 -7.25 -31.21
N PRO A 33 -3.86 -7.25 -30.51
CA PRO A 33 -4.80 -6.15 -30.61
C PRO A 33 -4.07 -4.87 -30.20
N CYS A 34 -4.08 -3.90 -31.11
CA CYS A 34 -3.63 -2.55 -30.85
C CYS A 34 -4.45 -2.04 -29.66
N GLU A 35 -3.77 -1.84 -28.54
CA GLU A 35 -4.34 -1.30 -27.32
C GLU A 35 -4.95 0.05 -27.67
N SER A 36 -6.28 0.13 -27.63
CA SER A 36 -6.99 1.38 -27.79
C SER A 36 -6.45 2.32 -26.71
N GLN A 37 -5.84 3.43 -27.10
CA GLN A 37 -5.67 4.58 -26.22
C GLN A 37 -7.06 5.04 -25.80
N SER A 38 -7.60 4.41 -24.76
CA SER A 38 -8.55 5.09 -23.90
C SER A 38 -7.82 6.32 -23.38
N ASN A 39 -8.49 7.46 -23.33
CA ASN A 39 -8.09 8.57 -22.47
C ASN A 39 -8.24 8.10 -21.01
N GLY A 40 -7.42 7.12 -20.62
CA GLY A 40 -7.51 6.41 -19.36
C GLY A 40 -6.99 7.32 -18.27
N VAL A 41 -7.89 7.73 -17.37
CA VAL A 41 -7.49 8.35 -16.12
C VAL A 41 -6.61 7.34 -15.38
N GLN A 42 -5.31 7.63 -15.27
CA GLN A 42 -4.40 6.80 -14.48
C GLN A 42 -4.83 6.88 -13.02
N LEU A 43 -5.26 5.75 -12.46
CA LEU A 43 -5.73 5.66 -11.09
C LEU A 43 -4.56 5.89 -10.11
N PRO A 44 -4.76 6.58 -8.97
CA PRO A 44 -3.73 6.80 -7.97
C PRO A 44 -3.18 5.49 -7.41
N MET A 45 -1.87 5.33 -7.34
CA MET A 45 -1.24 4.15 -6.76
C MET A 45 -1.44 4.09 -5.24
N ILE A 46 -1.61 2.87 -4.72
CA ILE A 46 -1.49 2.57 -3.29
C ILE A 46 -0.27 1.67 -3.10
N VAL A 47 0.79 2.24 -2.54
CA VAL A 47 2.08 1.55 -2.38
C VAL A 47 2.26 1.10 -0.92
N CYS A 48 2.25 -0.20 -0.69
CA CYS A 48 2.31 -0.80 0.63
C CYS A 48 3.71 -1.38 0.90
N PHE A 49 4.44 -0.81 1.85
CA PHE A 49 5.75 -1.33 2.24
C PHE A 49 5.60 -2.43 3.29
N ILE A 50 6.34 -3.54 3.13
CA ILE A 50 6.44 -4.63 4.11
C ILE A 50 7.91 -4.81 4.49
N THR A 51 8.19 -4.82 5.79
CA THR A 51 9.55 -5.02 6.29
C THR A 51 9.89 -6.51 6.38
N ALA A 52 10.88 -6.97 5.62
CA ALA A 52 11.28 -8.38 5.63
C ALA A 52 11.87 -8.85 6.97
N SER A 53 12.45 -7.92 7.75
CA SER A 53 13.02 -8.19 9.08
C SER A 53 11.95 -8.39 10.17
N ASN A 54 10.70 -8.03 9.91
CA ASN A 54 9.58 -8.27 10.82
C ASN A 54 9.03 -9.70 10.63
N GLU A 55 9.68 -10.68 11.26
CA GLU A 55 9.29 -12.09 11.13
C GLU A 55 7.89 -12.40 11.70
N HIS A 56 7.37 -11.53 12.57
CA HIS A 56 6.07 -11.69 13.23
C HIS A 56 4.88 -11.17 12.41
N TYR A 57 5.13 -10.40 11.36
CA TYR A 57 4.06 -9.91 10.50
C TYR A 57 3.28 -11.08 9.90
N ASP A 58 1.96 -11.01 9.94
CA ASP A 58 1.08 -11.98 9.28
C ASP A 58 0.80 -11.55 7.84
N TYR A 59 1.47 -12.15 6.87
CA TYR A 59 1.28 -11.81 5.45
C TYR A 59 -0.15 -12.09 4.97
N ASP A 60 -0.83 -13.10 5.55
CA ASP A 60 -2.19 -13.49 5.16
C ASP A 60 -3.23 -12.48 5.66
N SER A 61 -2.83 -11.56 6.56
CA SER A 61 -3.71 -10.48 7.01
C SER A 61 -3.93 -9.43 5.92
N LEU A 62 -3.01 -9.23 4.98
CA LEU A 62 -3.13 -8.25 3.90
C LEU A 62 -4.06 -8.75 2.80
N ARG A 63 -5.24 -8.14 2.69
CA ARG A 63 -6.26 -8.52 1.71
C ARG A 63 -6.06 -7.84 0.35
N THR A 64 -6.58 -8.48 -0.70
CA THR A 64 -6.64 -7.95 -2.06
C THR A 64 -7.41 -6.64 -2.13
N GLY A 65 -7.10 -5.81 -3.12
CA GLY A 65 -7.74 -4.50 -3.31
C GLY A 65 -7.27 -3.37 -2.39
N LEU A 66 -6.55 -3.66 -1.31
CA LEU A 66 -6.00 -2.63 -0.41
C LEU A 66 -4.74 -1.95 -0.95
N CYS A 67 -3.98 -2.63 -1.82
CA CYS A 67 -2.71 -2.17 -2.36
C CYS A 67 -2.65 -2.42 -3.86
N SER A 68 -2.12 -1.48 -4.64
CA SER A 68 -1.82 -1.71 -6.07
C SER A 68 -0.36 -2.10 -6.29
N HIS A 69 0.53 -1.70 -5.39
CA HIS A 69 1.93 -2.06 -5.39
C HIS A 69 2.32 -2.46 -3.97
N ILE A 70 3.02 -3.57 -3.81
CA ILE A 70 3.47 -4.07 -2.52
C ILE A 70 4.98 -4.23 -2.59
N VAL A 71 5.71 -3.49 -1.76
CA VAL A 71 7.17 -3.39 -1.80
C VAL A 71 7.75 -4.12 -0.58
N LEU A 72 8.54 -5.17 -0.81
CA LEU A 72 9.30 -5.83 0.24
C LEU A 72 10.65 -5.12 0.43
N ILE A 73 10.88 -4.57 1.62
CA ILE A 73 12.13 -3.88 1.99
C ILE A 73 12.96 -4.72 2.97
N ASP A 74 14.22 -4.32 3.19
CA ASP A 74 15.15 -4.94 4.14
C ASP A 74 15.48 -6.42 3.87
N LEU A 75 15.17 -6.93 2.67
CA LEU A 75 15.55 -8.29 2.26
C LEU A 75 16.92 -8.32 1.56
N ILE A 76 17.14 -7.39 0.63
CA ILE A 76 18.35 -7.35 -0.22
C ILE A 76 19.07 -6.00 -0.09
N GLY A 77 20.39 -6.03 -0.17
CA GLY A 77 21.25 -4.86 -0.06
C GLY A 77 22.51 -5.02 -0.89
N VAL A 78 23.50 -4.17 -0.61
CA VAL A 78 24.79 -4.18 -1.31
C VAL A 78 25.89 -4.51 -0.31
N GLY A 79 26.63 -5.58 -0.61
CA GLY A 79 27.76 -6.03 0.20
C GLY A 79 28.95 -5.09 0.14
N LYS A 80 29.91 -5.29 1.05
CA LYS A 80 31.16 -4.49 1.10
C LYS A 80 31.99 -4.60 -0.18
N ASP A 81 31.85 -5.70 -0.91
CA ASP A 81 32.50 -5.93 -2.20
C ASP A 81 31.77 -5.27 -3.38
N GLY A 82 30.53 -4.83 -3.18
CA GLY A 82 29.67 -4.23 -4.19
C GLY A 82 28.70 -5.22 -4.84
N SER A 83 28.67 -6.48 -4.40
CA SER A 83 27.74 -7.50 -4.89
C SER A 83 26.37 -7.42 -4.20
N LEU A 84 25.35 -8.04 -4.79
CA LEU A 84 24.05 -8.21 -4.17
C LEU A 84 24.14 -9.11 -2.93
N GLU A 85 23.62 -8.64 -1.80
CA GLU A 85 23.64 -9.37 -0.52
C GLU A 85 22.22 -9.59 0.01
N LEU A 86 21.94 -10.79 0.53
CA LEU A 86 20.75 -11.04 1.34
C LEU A 86 20.99 -10.56 2.77
N LEU A 87 20.18 -9.61 3.23
CA LEU A 87 20.29 -9.04 4.58
C LEU A 87 19.66 -9.95 5.64
N GLN A 88 18.72 -10.79 5.23
CA GLN A 88 18.07 -11.77 6.09
C GLN A 88 18.75 -13.12 5.96
N THR A 89 18.99 -13.78 7.09
CA THR A 89 19.65 -15.10 7.15
C THR A 89 18.76 -16.23 6.63
N SER A 90 17.44 -16.02 6.58
CA SER A 90 16.47 -16.99 6.10
C SER A 90 15.71 -16.47 4.88
N SER A 91 15.29 -17.38 4.01
CA SER A 91 14.39 -17.09 2.89
C SER A 91 12.92 -17.02 3.31
N ARG A 92 12.61 -17.03 4.61
CA ARG A 92 11.23 -17.11 5.12
C ARG A 92 10.37 -15.96 4.64
N SER A 93 10.84 -14.72 4.79
CA SER A 93 10.09 -13.53 4.39
C SER A 93 9.85 -13.49 2.88
N LEU A 94 10.87 -13.85 2.08
CA LEU A 94 10.73 -13.97 0.63
C LEU A 94 9.70 -15.05 0.23
N ASN A 95 9.74 -16.22 0.87
CA ASN A 95 8.79 -17.29 0.59
C ASN A 95 7.36 -16.88 0.94
N ARG A 96 7.15 -16.19 2.08
CA ARG A 96 5.83 -15.67 2.48
C ARG A 96 5.34 -14.59 1.52
N PHE A 97 6.22 -13.69 1.09
CA PHE A 97 5.91 -12.68 0.09
C PHE A 97 5.49 -13.29 -1.25
N CYS A 98 6.21 -14.31 -1.73
CA CYS A 98 5.84 -15.04 -2.95
C CYS A 98 4.52 -15.83 -2.80
N LYS A 99 4.22 -16.36 -1.62
CA LYS A 99 2.92 -16.99 -1.33
C LYS A 99 1.78 -15.98 -1.37
N LEU A 100 1.95 -14.81 -0.75
CA LEU A 100 0.99 -13.72 -0.79
C LEU A 100 0.72 -13.28 -2.24
N LYS A 101 1.78 -13.14 -3.05
CA LYS A 101 1.68 -12.89 -4.49
C LYS A 101 0.83 -13.94 -5.20
N GLN A 102 1.06 -15.22 -4.93
CA GLN A 102 0.29 -16.30 -5.54
C GLN A 102 -1.20 -16.18 -5.16
N HIS A 103 -1.50 -15.93 -3.89
CA HIS A 103 -2.87 -15.74 -3.42
C HIS A 103 -3.59 -14.59 -4.14
N PHE A 104 -2.93 -13.44 -4.28
CA PHE A 104 -3.47 -12.29 -5.04
C PHE A 104 -3.75 -12.67 -6.51
N SER A 105 -2.80 -13.37 -7.14
CA SER A 105 -2.96 -13.84 -8.52
C SER A 105 -4.10 -14.85 -8.68
N ASP A 106 -4.31 -15.74 -7.71
CA ASP A 106 -5.33 -16.80 -7.75
C ASP A 106 -6.76 -16.23 -7.74
N VAL A 107 -6.94 -15.06 -7.13
CA VAL A 107 -8.22 -14.34 -7.10
C VAL A 107 -8.32 -13.23 -8.16
N GLY A 108 -7.33 -13.13 -9.05
CA GLY A 108 -7.32 -12.17 -10.16
C GLY A 108 -6.93 -10.74 -9.77
N ASP A 109 -6.32 -10.53 -8.60
CA ASP A 109 -5.74 -9.24 -8.24
C ASP A 109 -4.40 -9.05 -8.96
N GLU A 110 -4.26 -7.93 -9.67
CA GLU A 110 -3.09 -7.58 -10.49
C GLU A 110 -2.04 -6.73 -9.74
N ALA A 111 -2.13 -6.63 -8.42
CA ALA A 111 -1.17 -5.89 -7.60
C ALA A 111 0.29 -6.28 -7.93
N LYS A 112 1.16 -5.26 -8.03
CA LYS A 112 2.58 -5.45 -8.36
C LYS A 112 3.37 -5.76 -7.11
N PHE A 113 3.97 -6.95 -7.05
CA PHE A 113 4.89 -7.34 -5.98
C PHE A 113 6.31 -6.93 -6.36
N ILE A 114 6.88 -6.01 -5.60
CA ILE A 114 8.13 -5.32 -5.86
C ILE A 114 9.16 -5.70 -4.80
N ILE A 115 10.41 -5.94 -5.20
CA ILE A 115 11.53 -6.06 -4.27
C ILE A 115 12.32 -4.75 -4.24
N SER A 116 12.66 -4.27 -3.05
CA SER A 116 13.53 -3.10 -2.89
C SER A 116 14.95 -3.50 -2.52
N ILE A 117 15.94 -2.86 -3.13
CA ILE A 117 17.35 -2.91 -2.70
C ILE A 117 17.72 -1.63 -1.96
N GLY A 118 18.31 -1.78 -0.77
CA GLY A 118 18.82 -0.66 0.01
C GLY A 118 18.08 -0.47 1.32
N GLY A 119 17.63 0.76 1.56
CA GLY A 119 17.02 1.18 2.82
C GLY A 119 18.00 1.90 3.75
N VAL A 120 17.45 2.58 4.75
CA VAL A 120 18.20 3.47 5.67
C VAL A 120 19.24 2.73 6.53
N ALA A 121 19.11 1.41 6.67
CA ALA A 121 20.07 0.58 7.41
C ALA A 121 21.32 0.21 6.58
N GLN A 122 21.30 0.41 5.25
CA GLN A 122 22.40 0.09 4.37
C GLN A 122 23.46 1.20 4.32
N LYS A 123 24.71 0.82 4.07
CA LYS A 123 25.81 1.78 3.98
C LYS A 123 25.87 2.39 2.58
N SER A 124 25.75 3.71 2.50
CA SER A 124 25.88 4.44 1.22
C SER A 124 27.21 4.16 0.50
N SER A 125 28.31 3.98 1.23
CA SER A 125 29.61 3.65 0.64
C SER A 125 29.65 2.32 -0.10
N HIS A 126 28.78 1.36 0.24
CA HIS A 126 28.67 0.10 -0.50
C HIS A 126 28.04 0.32 -1.88
N PHE A 127 26.95 1.09 -1.94
CA PHE A 127 26.33 1.52 -3.19
C PHE A 127 27.29 2.34 -4.06
N SER A 128 27.98 3.32 -3.47
CA SER A 128 28.97 4.13 -4.19
C SER A 128 30.05 3.27 -4.84
N LYS A 129 30.52 2.22 -4.14
CA LYS A 129 31.47 1.25 -4.70
C LYS A 129 30.86 0.41 -5.82
N ALA A 130 29.66 -0.14 -5.61
CA ALA A 130 28.98 -0.98 -6.59
C ALA A 130 28.64 -0.24 -7.88
N LEU A 131 28.37 1.08 -7.79
CA LEU A 131 27.99 1.90 -8.93
C LEU A 131 29.18 2.63 -9.57
N LYS A 132 30.40 2.44 -9.08
CA LYS A 132 31.58 3.24 -9.47
C LYS A 132 32.03 3.01 -10.91
N THR A 133 32.12 1.75 -11.35
CA THR A 133 32.62 1.39 -12.69
C THR A 133 31.52 0.84 -13.56
N SER A 134 31.74 0.77 -14.88
CA SER A 134 30.75 0.21 -15.78
C SER A 134 30.52 -1.27 -15.50
N GLU A 135 31.59 -2.02 -15.25
CA GLU A 135 31.58 -3.46 -15.02
C GLU A 135 30.84 -3.80 -13.71
N SER A 136 31.13 -3.06 -12.63
CA SER A 136 30.46 -3.26 -11.34
C SER A 136 28.98 -2.90 -11.39
N ARG A 137 28.61 -1.80 -12.07
CA ARG A 137 27.21 -1.46 -12.32
C ARG A 137 26.48 -2.56 -13.08
N PHE A 138 27.05 -3.04 -14.18
CA PHE A 138 26.45 -4.09 -14.98
C PHE A 138 26.30 -5.40 -14.21
N ALA A 139 27.28 -5.77 -13.38
CA ALA A 139 27.19 -6.96 -12.54
C ALA A 139 26.01 -6.85 -11.55
N LEU A 140 25.89 -5.74 -10.82
CA LEU A 140 24.79 -5.53 -9.89
C LEU A 140 23.42 -5.50 -10.62
N SER A 141 23.33 -4.82 -11.76
CA SER A 141 22.11 -4.81 -12.58
C SER A 141 21.70 -6.23 -13.01
N ASP A 142 22.65 -7.06 -13.41
CA ASP A 142 22.39 -8.42 -13.86
C ASP A 142 21.89 -9.32 -12.71
N GLU A 143 22.51 -9.19 -11.54
CA GLU A 143 22.10 -9.89 -10.32
C GLU A 143 20.68 -9.50 -9.90
N LEU A 144 20.35 -8.20 -9.92
CA LEU A 144 19.03 -7.68 -9.54
C LEU A 144 17.92 -8.14 -10.50
N ILE A 145 18.17 -8.03 -11.81
CA ILE A 145 17.19 -8.47 -12.81
C ILE A 145 17.02 -9.98 -12.76
N SER A 146 18.12 -10.74 -12.62
CA SER A 146 18.06 -12.19 -12.45
C SER A 146 17.26 -12.59 -11.21
N PHE A 147 17.47 -11.92 -10.08
CA PHE A 147 16.69 -12.14 -8.86
C PHE A 147 15.20 -11.87 -9.09
N THR A 148 14.87 -10.71 -9.68
CA THR A 148 13.50 -10.29 -9.94
C THR A 148 12.76 -11.29 -10.84
N ILE A 149 13.40 -11.73 -11.94
CA ILE A 149 12.85 -12.73 -12.87
C ILE A 149 12.71 -14.10 -12.21
N LYS A 150 13.74 -14.56 -11.49
CA LYS A 150 13.74 -15.86 -10.80
C LYS A 150 12.56 -15.99 -9.83
N HIS A 151 12.24 -14.92 -9.13
CA HIS A 151 11.13 -14.87 -8.17
C HIS A 151 9.81 -14.39 -8.79
N LYS A 152 9.77 -14.19 -10.11
CA LYS A 152 8.61 -13.73 -10.88
C LYS A 152 8.01 -12.43 -10.31
N LEU A 153 8.84 -11.53 -9.81
CA LEU A 153 8.37 -10.29 -9.20
C LEU A 153 7.94 -9.29 -10.28
N GLY A 154 6.96 -8.46 -9.94
CA GLY A 154 6.37 -7.47 -10.85
C GLY A 154 7.12 -6.15 -10.88
N GLY A 155 8.08 -5.94 -9.98
CA GLY A 155 8.91 -4.73 -9.98
C GLY A 155 10.17 -4.81 -9.14
N LEU A 156 11.00 -3.77 -9.31
CA LEU A 156 12.24 -3.50 -8.61
C LEU A 156 12.21 -2.06 -8.10
N ASP A 157 12.55 -1.86 -6.83
CA ASP A 157 12.70 -0.54 -6.21
C ASP A 157 14.15 -0.30 -5.81
N ILE A 158 14.66 0.91 -6.07
CA ILE A 158 16.00 1.33 -5.65
C ILE A 158 15.87 2.31 -4.49
N ALA A 159 16.42 1.98 -3.32
CA ALA A 159 16.34 2.79 -2.10
C ALA A 159 17.74 3.13 -1.57
N TRP A 160 18.50 3.97 -2.30
CA TRP A 160 19.84 4.39 -1.89
C TRP A 160 19.79 5.70 -1.09
N PHE A 161 20.10 5.60 0.21
CA PHE A 161 20.20 6.72 1.13
C PHE A 161 21.66 6.92 1.59
N TYR A 162 22.43 7.84 1.02
CA TYR A 162 22.13 8.69 -0.13
C TYR A 162 23.35 8.79 -1.05
N PRO A 163 23.17 8.85 -2.39
CA PRO A 163 24.24 9.15 -3.33
C PRO A 163 25.05 10.38 -2.90
N ALA A 164 26.38 10.32 -3.01
CA ALA A 164 27.30 11.42 -2.66
C ALA A 164 27.35 11.81 -1.17
N GLN A 165 26.66 11.07 -0.29
CA GLN A 165 26.64 11.31 1.16
C GLN A 165 27.05 10.06 1.94
N PHE A 166 27.33 10.21 3.23
CA PHE A 166 27.61 9.10 4.17
C PHE A 166 28.68 8.10 3.68
N GLY A 167 29.76 8.63 3.10
CA GLY A 167 30.86 7.83 2.53
C GLY A 167 30.73 7.55 1.03
N GLY A 168 29.78 8.16 0.35
CA GLY A 168 29.69 8.23 -1.11
C GLY A 168 30.60 9.29 -1.74
N ALA A 169 30.62 9.34 -3.07
CA ALA A 169 31.39 10.28 -3.88
C ALA A 169 30.47 11.17 -4.74
N GLU A 170 30.88 12.38 -5.11
CA GLU A 170 30.06 13.28 -5.95
C GLU A 170 29.61 12.63 -7.27
N SER A 171 30.45 11.78 -7.86
CA SER A 171 30.10 11.02 -9.07
C SER A 171 28.91 10.08 -8.91
N ASP A 172 28.54 9.72 -7.68
CA ASP A 172 27.37 8.89 -7.37
C ASP A 172 26.08 9.46 -7.95
N ARG A 173 25.91 10.79 -7.95
CA ARG A 173 24.74 11.46 -8.54
C ARG A 173 24.57 11.10 -10.02
N THR A 174 25.67 11.03 -10.76
CA THR A 174 25.65 10.63 -12.18
C THR A 174 25.59 9.11 -12.34
N ASN A 175 26.31 8.37 -11.50
CA ASN A 175 26.33 6.91 -11.56
C ASN A 175 24.96 6.30 -11.26
N LEU A 176 24.17 6.89 -10.36
CA LEU A 176 22.78 6.50 -10.12
C LEU A 176 21.96 6.58 -11.41
N ILE A 177 22.08 7.65 -12.19
CA ILE A 177 21.34 7.79 -13.46
C ILE A 177 21.76 6.75 -14.49
N VAL A 178 23.07 6.48 -14.61
CA VAL A 178 23.57 5.46 -15.53
C VAL A 178 23.03 4.07 -15.12
N PHE A 179 23.00 3.79 -13.83
CA PHE A 179 22.46 2.55 -13.28
C PHE A 179 20.95 2.43 -13.52
N LEU A 180 20.17 3.47 -13.20
CA LEU A 180 18.72 3.49 -13.45
C LEU A 180 18.38 3.35 -14.93
N ARG A 181 19.16 3.94 -15.84
CA ARG A 181 18.98 3.75 -17.30
C ARG A 181 19.18 2.32 -17.74
N ASP A 182 20.23 1.65 -17.26
CA ASP A 182 20.48 0.24 -17.57
C ASP A 182 19.36 -0.65 -17.02
N LEU A 183 18.93 -0.42 -15.78
CA LEU A 183 17.79 -1.12 -15.19
C LEU A 183 16.51 -0.87 -16.00
N TYR A 184 16.19 0.38 -16.33
CA TYR A 184 14.98 0.75 -17.07
C TYR A 184 14.87 0.01 -18.42
N LEU A 185 15.97 -0.09 -19.16
CA LEU A 185 15.98 -0.83 -20.43
C LEU A 185 15.67 -2.31 -20.22
N ARG A 186 16.23 -2.92 -19.17
CA ARG A 186 16.04 -4.34 -18.84
C ARG A 186 14.64 -4.61 -18.29
N THR A 187 14.15 -3.76 -17.39
CA THR A 187 12.82 -3.91 -16.77
C THR A 187 11.72 -3.68 -17.80
N ASN A 188 11.84 -2.66 -18.65
CA ASN A 188 10.87 -2.38 -19.72
C ASN A 188 10.78 -3.54 -20.73
N ALA A 189 11.91 -4.17 -21.09
CA ALA A 189 11.92 -5.35 -21.96
C ALA A 189 11.20 -6.58 -21.35
N CYS A 190 11.06 -6.62 -20.02
CA CYS A 190 10.43 -7.71 -19.28
C CYS A 190 9.04 -7.36 -18.71
N GLY A 191 8.53 -6.15 -18.94
CA GLY A 191 7.28 -5.68 -18.33
C GLY A 191 7.35 -5.58 -16.80
N ILE A 192 8.55 -5.31 -16.26
CA ILE A 192 8.82 -5.14 -14.83
C ILE A 192 8.76 -3.64 -14.52
N THR A 193 8.10 -3.28 -13.42
CA THR A 193 8.04 -1.90 -12.93
C THR A 193 9.34 -1.51 -12.23
N LEU A 194 9.86 -0.31 -12.50
CA LEU A 194 11.03 0.25 -11.83
C LEU A 194 10.64 1.49 -11.02
N SER A 195 10.84 1.44 -9.71
CA SER A 195 10.64 2.60 -8.83
C SER A 195 11.92 3.04 -8.15
N LEU A 196 11.92 4.29 -7.66
CA LEU A 196 13.00 4.86 -6.86
C LEU A 196 12.41 5.40 -5.55
N THR A 197 12.98 5.03 -4.42
CA THR A 197 12.65 5.61 -3.11
C THR A 197 13.71 6.64 -2.72
N VAL A 198 13.28 7.86 -2.41
CA VAL A 198 14.17 9.01 -2.13
C VAL A 198 13.78 9.72 -0.83
N GLY A 199 14.73 10.45 -0.26
CA GLY A 199 14.48 11.28 0.92
C GLY A 199 13.78 12.59 0.59
N VAL A 200 13.51 13.34 1.64
CA VAL A 200 12.56 14.45 1.59
C VAL A 200 13.17 15.80 1.97
N ASP A 201 14.44 15.86 2.38
CA ASP A 201 15.12 17.14 2.52
C ASP A 201 15.46 17.68 1.12
N PRO A 202 15.00 18.90 0.74
CA PRO A 202 15.34 19.51 -0.54
C PRO A 202 16.85 19.59 -0.82
N LYS A 203 17.70 19.61 0.22
CA LYS A 203 19.16 19.55 0.05
C LYS A 203 19.62 18.25 -0.59
N ASP A 204 18.94 17.13 -0.33
CA ASP A 204 19.26 15.84 -0.91
C ASP A 204 19.00 15.85 -2.43
N ILE A 205 18.04 16.65 -2.92
CA ILE A 205 17.80 16.84 -4.36
C ILE A 205 19.06 17.38 -5.03
N GLU A 206 19.61 18.47 -4.49
CA GLU A 206 20.79 19.12 -5.07
C GLU A 206 22.02 18.21 -5.04
N ILE A 207 22.24 17.53 -3.93
CA ILE A 207 23.44 16.71 -3.69
C ILE A 207 23.36 15.36 -4.43
N SER A 208 22.21 14.70 -4.37
CA SER A 208 22.10 13.27 -4.66
C SER A 208 21.29 12.93 -5.92
N TYR A 209 20.40 13.81 -6.38
CA TYR A 209 19.39 13.42 -7.37
C TYR A 209 19.36 14.32 -8.63
N ASP A 210 19.51 13.71 -9.80
CA ASP A 210 19.22 14.36 -11.09
C ASP A 210 17.76 14.13 -11.48
N VAL A 211 16.87 14.91 -10.86
CA VAL A 211 15.42 14.73 -10.93
C VAL A 211 14.86 14.68 -12.37
N PRO A 212 15.26 15.57 -13.30
CA PRO A 212 14.80 15.48 -14.68
C PRO A 212 15.15 14.15 -15.35
N ARG A 213 16.37 13.64 -15.12
CA ARG A 213 16.80 12.35 -15.68
C ARG A 213 16.15 11.17 -14.97
N ILE A 214 15.92 11.25 -13.66
CA ILE A 214 15.14 10.25 -12.92
C ILE A 214 13.75 10.13 -13.51
N ASN A 215 13.08 11.25 -13.77
CA ASN A 215 11.73 11.28 -14.34
C ASN A 215 11.62 10.54 -15.69
N GLU A 216 12.70 10.44 -16.46
CA GLU A 216 12.76 9.71 -17.74
C GLU A 216 12.87 8.18 -17.57
N VAL A 217 13.39 7.69 -16.44
CA VAL A 217 13.94 6.31 -16.33
C VAL A 217 13.36 5.49 -15.18
N VAL A 218 12.29 5.99 -14.54
CA VAL A 218 11.53 5.24 -13.52
C VAL A 218 10.04 5.39 -13.79
N ASP A 219 9.25 4.41 -13.38
CA ASP A 219 7.79 4.46 -13.50
C ASP A 219 7.18 5.41 -12.47
N PHE A 220 7.68 5.35 -11.23
CA PHE A 220 7.28 6.25 -10.15
C PHE A 220 8.38 6.41 -9.08
N VAL A 221 8.22 7.41 -8.24
CA VAL A 221 9.14 7.78 -7.16
C VAL A 221 8.36 7.80 -5.84
N ASN A 222 8.85 7.01 -4.88
CA ASN A 222 8.36 7.04 -3.51
C ASN A 222 9.12 8.13 -2.74
N LEU A 223 8.43 9.19 -2.35
CA LEU A 223 8.97 10.17 -1.41
C LEU A 223 8.73 9.65 0.00
N LEU A 224 9.80 9.37 0.74
CA LEU A 224 9.71 8.86 2.11
C LEU A 224 9.28 9.96 3.08
N THR A 225 8.05 10.47 2.93
CA THR A 225 7.47 11.61 3.67
C THR A 225 7.12 11.31 5.13
N GLY A 226 7.81 10.33 5.71
CA GLY A 226 8.00 10.18 7.16
C GLY A 226 9.33 10.80 7.60
N ASP A 227 9.65 10.73 8.89
CA ASP A 227 10.98 11.10 9.42
C ASP A 227 11.45 12.55 9.27
N TYR A 228 10.56 13.54 9.15
CA TYR A 228 10.92 14.96 9.33
C TYR A 228 11.34 15.31 10.78
N HIS A 229 11.49 14.30 11.63
CA HIS A 229 11.87 14.44 13.02
C HIS A 229 13.30 15.01 13.15
N ASN A 230 13.51 15.85 14.15
CA ASN A 230 14.83 16.36 14.51
C ASN A 230 15.34 15.59 15.73
N PRO A 231 16.53 14.96 15.69
CA PRO A 231 17.06 14.21 16.84
C PRO A 231 17.46 15.10 18.03
N THR A 232 17.53 16.42 17.83
CA THR A 232 17.98 17.39 18.84
C THR A 232 16.85 18.24 19.42
N SER A 233 15.66 18.24 18.81
CA SER A 233 14.50 19.00 19.30
C SER A 233 13.16 18.37 18.88
N PRO A 234 12.08 18.52 19.69
CA PRO A 234 10.76 18.02 19.31
C PRO A 234 10.23 18.66 18.03
N THR A 235 9.90 17.84 17.05
CA THR A 235 9.31 18.23 15.76
C THR A 235 8.36 17.16 15.27
N HIS A 236 7.38 17.51 14.45
CA HIS A 236 6.43 16.53 13.93
C HIS A 236 7.10 15.52 13.00
N ILE A 237 6.65 14.26 13.04
CA ILE A 237 7.18 13.17 12.22
C ILE A 237 6.86 13.34 10.73
N SER A 238 5.65 13.82 10.41
CA SER A 238 5.13 13.89 9.04
C SER A 238 4.14 15.06 8.88
N PRO A 239 4.57 16.31 9.12
CA PRO A 239 3.71 17.48 9.00
C PRO A 239 3.37 17.73 7.52
N LEU A 240 2.08 17.93 7.21
CA LEU A 240 1.62 18.16 5.83
C LEU A 240 2.11 19.50 5.30
N TYR A 241 2.00 20.56 6.11
CA TYR A 241 2.50 21.91 5.83
C TYR A 241 3.43 22.40 6.93
N GLY A 242 4.17 23.48 6.66
CA GLY A 242 5.01 24.17 7.65
C GLY A 242 4.32 25.39 8.26
N GLN A 243 4.82 25.89 9.39
CA GLN A 243 4.31 27.11 10.06
C GLN A 243 4.77 28.43 9.41
N GLY A 244 5.39 28.38 8.23
CA GLY A 244 5.82 29.53 7.46
C GLY A 244 7.01 29.23 6.54
N PRO A 245 7.56 30.24 5.83
CA PRO A 245 8.55 30.03 4.77
C PRO A 245 9.89 29.41 5.20
N ARG A 246 10.20 29.43 6.50
CA ARG A 246 11.42 28.85 7.08
C ARG A 246 11.25 27.40 7.52
N ASP A 247 10.00 26.95 7.66
CA ASP A 247 9.66 25.57 8.04
C ASP A 247 9.54 24.73 6.77
N ARG A 248 10.68 24.23 6.27
CA ARG A 248 10.80 23.53 4.99
C ARG A 248 10.74 22.01 5.11
N LEU A 249 10.75 21.48 6.33
CA LEU A 249 10.73 20.04 6.60
C LEU A 249 9.27 19.60 6.78
N ASN A 250 8.52 19.60 5.67
CA ASN A 250 7.12 19.17 5.59
C ASN A 250 6.82 18.60 4.20
N ILE A 251 5.75 17.79 4.13
CA ILE A 251 5.34 17.08 2.90
C ILE A 251 5.19 18.02 1.73
N ASN A 252 4.46 19.13 1.91
CA ASN A 252 4.18 20.04 0.82
C ASN A 252 5.45 20.67 0.25
N TYR A 253 6.36 21.14 1.11
CA TYR A 253 7.61 21.74 0.63
C TYR A 253 8.45 20.72 -0.14
N SER A 254 8.55 19.48 0.35
CA SER A 254 9.30 18.41 -0.32
C SER A 254 8.69 18.04 -1.66
N VAL A 255 7.37 17.82 -1.72
CA VAL A 255 6.65 17.52 -2.96
C VAL A 255 6.85 18.63 -3.99
N MET A 256 6.65 19.89 -3.60
CA MET A 256 6.83 21.03 -4.50
C MET A 256 8.27 21.16 -4.97
N SER A 257 9.26 20.90 -4.10
CA SER A 257 10.68 20.93 -4.48
C SER A 257 11.01 19.88 -5.55
N TYR A 258 10.46 18.67 -5.48
CA TYR A 258 10.63 17.65 -6.52
C TYR A 258 9.94 18.02 -7.83
N ILE A 259 8.74 18.61 -7.76
CA ILE A 259 8.01 19.09 -8.95
C ILE A 259 8.78 20.23 -9.62
N GLU A 260 9.24 21.22 -8.86
CA GLU A 260 10.07 22.33 -9.35
C GLU A 260 11.39 21.85 -9.95
N ALA A 261 11.97 20.78 -9.40
CA ALA A 261 13.15 20.13 -9.95
C ALA A 261 12.88 19.30 -11.22
N GLY A 262 11.62 19.16 -11.65
CA GLY A 262 11.23 18.54 -12.92
C GLY A 262 10.61 17.15 -12.82
N LEU A 263 10.22 16.68 -11.61
CA LEU A 263 9.51 15.41 -11.46
C LEU A 263 8.04 15.58 -11.84
N ASN A 264 7.53 14.71 -12.71
CA ASN A 264 6.11 14.71 -13.04
C ASN A 264 5.27 14.40 -11.78
N PRO A 265 4.30 15.25 -11.38
CA PRO A 265 3.43 14.98 -10.23
C PRO A 265 2.79 13.59 -10.25
N ARG A 266 2.39 13.10 -11.43
CA ARG A 266 1.79 11.76 -11.62
C ARG A 266 2.74 10.59 -11.35
N LYS A 267 4.04 10.84 -11.20
CA LYS A 267 5.04 9.86 -10.78
C LYS A 267 5.34 9.93 -9.28
N ILE A 268 4.84 10.92 -8.55
CA ILE A 268 5.13 11.10 -7.12
C ILE A 268 4.16 10.28 -6.29
N VAL A 269 4.68 9.44 -5.39
CA VAL A 269 3.92 8.77 -4.35
C VAL A 269 4.42 9.25 -2.99
N ILE A 270 3.55 9.90 -2.20
CA ILE A 270 3.89 10.30 -0.83
C ILE A 270 3.63 9.15 0.14
N MET A 271 4.44 9.02 1.19
CA MET A 271 4.33 7.98 2.21
C MET A 271 3.71 8.50 3.51
N GLY A 272 2.70 7.79 4.01
CA GLY A 272 2.27 7.88 5.41
C GLY A 272 3.08 6.94 6.29
N SER A 273 3.56 7.41 7.45
CA SER A 273 4.29 6.56 8.41
C SER A 273 3.40 5.94 9.49
N CYS A 274 3.59 4.64 9.77
CA CYS A 274 2.92 3.86 10.82
C CYS A 274 3.72 3.74 12.13
N TYR A 275 4.48 4.77 12.44
CA TYR A 275 5.29 4.82 13.65
C TYR A 275 5.31 6.26 14.20
N ALA A 276 5.86 6.40 15.39
CA ALA A 276 5.84 7.62 16.19
C ALA A 276 7.21 7.91 16.79
N TYR A 277 7.43 9.17 17.18
CA TYR A 277 8.59 9.59 17.96
C TYR A 277 8.18 10.16 19.31
N LEU A 278 8.73 9.58 20.37
CA LEU A 278 8.61 10.07 21.73
C LEU A 278 9.86 10.84 22.13
N TYR A 279 9.69 12.14 22.37
CA TYR A 279 10.71 13.04 22.90
C TYR A 279 10.57 13.14 24.40
N ILE A 280 11.63 12.81 25.14
CA ILE A 280 11.67 12.94 26.60
C ILE A 280 12.67 14.02 26.96
N SER A 281 12.17 15.10 27.59
CA SER A 281 12.95 16.26 28.00
C SER A 281 12.91 16.44 29.52
N LYS A 282 14.01 16.97 30.07
CA LYS A 282 14.06 17.44 31.46
C LYS A 282 13.73 18.93 31.51
N ILE A 283 12.79 19.30 32.37
CA ILE A 283 12.48 20.68 32.74
C ILE A 283 13.56 21.13 33.74
N CYS A 284 14.27 22.19 33.39
CA CYS A 284 15.27 22.85 34.23
C CYS A 284 14.70 24.21 34.64
N LYS A 285 14.43 24.37 35.94
CA LYS A 285 14.00 25.64 36.52
C LYS A 285 15.21 26.33 37.14
N ASN A 286 15.54 27.50 36.62
CA ASN A 286 16.40 28.47 37.29
C ASN A 286 15.53 29.65 37.76
N ASP A 287 16.03 30.50 38.66
CA ASP A 287 15.25 31.57 39.31
C ASP A 287 14.55 32.54 38.35
N THR A 288 15.00 32.65 37.08
CA THR A 288 14.46 33.57 36.08
C THR A 288 13.91 32.90 34.82
N VAL A 289 14.27 31.64 34.54
CA VAL A 289 13.92 30.97 33.27
C VAL A 289 13.63 29.48 33.48
N THR A 290 12.52 29.02 32.92
CA THR A 290 12.25 27.59 32.75
C THR A 290 12.70 27.16 31.36
N THR A 291 13.65 26.24 31.28
CA THR A 291 14.14 25.66 30.02
C THR A 291 13.84 24.16 29.96
N THR A 292 13.85 23.60 28.75
CA THR A 292 13.74 22.14 28.55
C THR A 292 14.96 21.62 27.82
N LYS A 293 15.62 20.61 28.38
CA LYS A 293 16.75 19.92 27.75
C LYS A 293 16.33 18.53 27.30
N LEU A 294 16.43 18.26 26.00
CA LEU A 294 16.16 16.93 25.44
C LEU A 294 17.11 15.91 26.05
N ARG A 295 16.57 14.75 26.45
CA ARG A 295 17.33 13.65 27.04
C ARG A 295 17.41 12.45 26.12
N THR A 296 16.29 12.10 25.48
CA THR A 296 16.21 10.98 24.56
C THR A 296 15.05 11.16 23.59
N VAL A 297 15.19 10.53 22.44
CA VAL A 297 14.16 10.37 21.41
C VAL A 297 14.04 8.87 21.14
N MET A 298 12.81 8.35 21.16
CA MET A 298 12.53 6.93 20.94
C MET A 298 11.56 6.79 19.78
N ARG A 299 11.85 5.88 18.84
CA ARG A 299 10.89 5.44 17.83
C ARG A 299 9.97 4.39 18.44
N LEU A 300 8.67 4.51 18.22
CA LEU A 300 7.64 3.57 18.66
C LEU A 300 6.82 3.16 17.43
N SER A 301 6.34 1.92 17.38
CA SER A 301 5.28 1.56 16.41
C SER A 301 4.00 2.33 16.71
N TYR A 302 3.08 2.41 15.74
CA TYR A 302 1.76 2.99 15.95
C TYR A 302 1.04 2.38 17.16
N LEU A 303 1.02 1.05 17.26
CA LEU A 303 0.39 0.34 18.39
C LEU A 303 1.02 0.70 19.74
N SER A 304 2.37 0.71 19.83
CA SER A 304 3.04 1.08 21.09
C SER A 304 2.80 2.55 21.46
N ALA A 305 2.68 3.44 20.48
CA ALA A 305 2.33 4.84 20.72
C ALA A 305 0.90 4.98 21.26
N THR A 306 -0.06 4.29 20.66
CA THR A 306 -1.48 4.28 21.09
C THR A 306 -1.65 3.68 22.49
N GLU A 307 -0.97 2.57 22.78
CA GLU A 307 -0.94 1.98 24.13
C GLU A 307 -0.36 2.97 25.15
N LEU A 308 0.75 3.63 24.80
CA LEU A 308 1.40 4.61 25.67
C LEU A 308 0.50 5.81 25.97
N ILE A 309 -0.18 6.35 24.95
CA ILE A 309 -1.13 7.46 25.09
C ILE A 309 -2.20 7.11 26.13
N THR A 310 -2.77 5.91 26.02
CA THR A 310 -3.84 5.43 26.90
C THR A 310 -3.32 5.16 28.30
N ARG A 311 -2.26 4.34 28.42
CA ARG A 311 -1.69 3.87 29.68
C ARG A 311 -1.17 5.00 30.57
N GLU A 312 -0.56 6.03 29.97
CA GLU A 312 -0.03 7.18 30.72
C GLU A 312 -0.94 8.43 30.68
N SER A 313 -2.11 8.33 30.05
CA SER A 313 -3.08 9.42 29.93
C SER A 313 -2.47 10.70 29.33
N PHE A 314 -1.83 10.56 28.15
CA PHE A 314 -1.31 11.72 27.42
C PHE A 314 -2.46 12.66 27.05
N ARG A 315 -2.23 13.98 27.18
CA ARG A 315 -3.12 14.97 26.59
C ARG A 315 -2.82 15.05 25.09
N THR A 316 -3.73 14.55 24.27
CA THR A 316 -3.65 14.64 22.81
C THR A 316 -4.19 15.98 22.32
N SER A 317 -3.66 16.45 21.20
CA SER A 317 -4.05 17.69 20.52
C SER A 317 -3.73 17.58 19.04
N TRP A 318 -4.32 18.47 18.25
CA TRP A 318 -4.15 18.54 16.80
C TRP A 318 -3.42 19.83 16.43
N ASP A 319 -2.42 19.76 15.55
CA ASP A 319 -1.82 20.95 14.93
C ASP A 319 -2.58 21.26 13.64
N ASP A 320 -3.49 22.23 13.69
CA ASP A 320 -4.34 22.63 12.56
C ASP A 320 -3.55 23.08 11.33
N MET A 321 -2.41 23.74 11.53
CA MET A 321 -1.58 24.22 10.41
C MET A 321 -0.82 23.08 9.75
N ARG A 322 -0.37 22.10 10.53
CA ARG A 322 0.44 20.98 10.03
C ARG A 322 -0.37 19.72 9.71
N HIS A 323 -1.65 19.69 10.05
CA HIS A 323 -2.59 18.57 9.90
C HIS A 323 -2.06 17.25 10.47
N VAL A 324 -1.59 17.29 11.70
CA VAL A 324 -1.07 16.11 12.41
C VAL A 324 -1.42 16.13 13.89
N PRO A 325 -1.64 14.96 14.51
CA PRO A 325 -1.84 14.87 15.95
C PRO A 325 -0.49 14.91 16.70
N TYR A 326 -0.57 15.23 17.98
CA TYR A 326 0.52 15.06 18.93
C TYR A 326 0.00 14.81 20.35
N GLY A 327 0.84 14.25 21.20
CA GLY A 327 0.55 13.97 22.60
C GLY A 327 1.53 14.68 23.53
N MET A 328 1.05 15.19 24.65
CA MET A 328 1.88 15.81 25.69
C MET A 328 1.60 15.21 27.05
N LEU A 329 2.67 14.98 27.82
CA LEU A 329 2.58 14.60 29.22
C LEU A 329 3.69 15.29 30.01
N THR A 330 3.35 15.95 31.11
CA THR A 330 4.34 16.52 32.04
C THR A 330 4.15 15.90 33.41
N LYS A 331 5.20 15.25 33.93
CA LYS A 331 5.22 14.64 35.26
C LYS A 331 6.47 15.08 36.01
N GLY A 332 6.30 15.91 37.04
CA GLY A 332 7.40 16.51 37.79
C GLY A 332 8.33 17.33 36.88
N ILE A 333 9.61 16.95 36.82
CA ILE A 333 10.62 17.58 35.96
C ILE A 333 10.73 16.94 34.57
N THR A 334 9.85 16.00 34.22
CA THR A 334 9.89 15.30 32.93
C THR A 334 8.77 15.78 32.03
N LYS A 335 9.12 16.21 30.81
CA LYS A 335 8.19 16.55 29.74
C LYS A 335 8.34 15.52 28.62
N LYS A 336 7.25 14.83 28.30
CA LYS A 336 7.12 13.95 27.14
C LYS A 336 6.33 14.66 26.06
N TRP A 337 6.81 14.55 24.81
CA TRP A 337 6.11 15.02 23.62
C TRP A 337 6.14 13.90 22.59
N LEU A 338 4.97 13.45 22.14
CA LEU A 338 4.79 12.33 21.23
C LEU A 338 4.24 12.85 19.91
N THR A 339 4.89 12.54 18.80
CA THR A 339 4.38 12.82 17.45
C THR A 339 4.12 11.52 16.70
N TYR A 340 3.00 11.47 15.99
CA TYR A 340 2.53 10.29 15.30
C TYR A 340 1.59 10.72 14.17
N ASN A 341 1.19 9.77 13.34
CA ASN A 341 0.03 9.91 12.47
C ASN A 341 -1.14 9.11 13.05
N ASP A 342 -2.35 9.59 12.81
CA ASP A 342 -3.61 8.86 13.02
C ASP A 342 -4.43 8.79 11.72
N VAL A 343 -5.58 8.11 11.80
CA VAL A 343 -6.52 7.92 10.68
C VAL A 343 -6.87 9.24 10.01
N GLU A 344 -7.15 10.30 10.78
CA GLU A 344 -7.51 11.61 10.24
C GLU A 344 -6.36 12.26 9.47
N SER A 345 -5.14 12.20 10.02
CA SER A 345 -3.95 12.72 9.35
C SER A 345 -3.60 11.93 8.08
N MET A 346 -3.98 10.64 8.00
CA MET A 346 -3.83 9.85 6.78
C MET A 346 -4.84 10.24 5.72
N ARG A 347 -6.12 10.44 6.09
CA ARG A 347 -7.14 10.93 5.15
C ARG A 347 -6.75 12.27 4.53
N ARG A 348 -6.26 13.21 5.34
CA ARG A 348 -5.81 14.53 4.85
C ARG A 348 -4.61 14.45 3.91
N LYS A 349 -3.68 13.53 4.15
CA LYS A 349 -2.55 13.28 3.25
C LYS A 349 -3.01 12.63 1.94
N ALA A 350 -3.98 11.73 2.00
CA ALA A 350 -4.57 11.13 0.81
C ALA A 350 -5.32 12.17 -0.03
N ASP A 351 -6.10 13.05 0.62
CA ASP A 351 -6.79 14.17 -0.03
C ASP A 351 -5.78 15.13 -0.68
N TYR A 352 -4.69 15.45 0.02
CA TYR A 352 -3.58 16.22 -0.54
C TYR A 352 -3.01 15.57 -1.81
N ALA A 353 -2.76 14.25 -1.80
CA ALA A 353 -2.24 13.54 -2.96
C ALA A 353 -3.21 13.62 -4.16
N GLN A 354 -4.51 13.48 -3.91
CA GLN A 354 -5.54 13.61 -4.95
C GLN A 354 -5.64 15.05 -5.49
N HIS A 355 -5.68 16.05 -4.59
CA HIS A 355 -5.78 17.47 -4.94
C HIS A 355 -4.61 17.94 -5.81
N HIS A 356 -3.40 17.51 -5.45
CA HIS A 356 -2.18 17.83 -6.21
C HIS A 356 -1.94 16.90 -7.41
N GLN A 357 -2.88 16.01 -7.72
CA GLN A 357 -2.79 15.08 -8.86
C GLN A 357 -1.51 14.25 -8.83
N LEU A 358 -1.11 13.82 -7.63
CA LEU A 358 0.06 12.99 -7.45
C LEU A 358 -0.19 11.59 -8.03
N GLY A 359 0.88 10.85 -8.24
CA GLY A 359 0.84 9.46 -8.67
C GLY A 359 0.16 8.54 -7.67
N GLY A 360 0.14 8.89 -6.38
CA GLY A 360 -0.58 8.16 -5.35
C GLY A 360 -0.12 8.46 -3.92
N MET A 361 -0.51 7.59 -3.00
CA MET A 361 -0.04 7.58 -1.62
C MET A 361 0.33 6.14 -1.22
N GLY A 362 1.31 5.98 -0.36
CA GLY A 362 1.69 4.70 0.21
C GLY A 362 1.74 4.70 1.73
N LEU A 363 1.93 3.52 2.30
CA LEU A 363 2.08 3.32 3.73
C LEU A 363 3.43 2.68 4.05
N PHE A 364 4.18 3.33 4.93
CA PHE A 364 5.48 2.91 5.45
C PHE A 364 5.38 2.66 6.96
N SER A 365 5.19 1.43 7.42
CA SER A 365 4.94 0.21 6.65
C SER A 365 3.68 -0.50 7.14
N VAL A 366 3.05 -1.31 6.29
CA VAL A 366 1.79 -1.98 6.63
C VAL A 366 1.94 -3.00 7.76
N ASP A 367 3.16 -3.49 7.98
CA ASP A 367 3.50 -4.38 9.10
C ASP A 367 3.67 -3.67 10.45
N GLU A 368 3.64 -2.33 10.46
CA GLU A 368 3.59 -1.51 11.68
C GLU A 368 2.22 -0.84 11.91
N ASP A 369 1.29 -0.96 10.96
CA ASP A 369 -0.12 -0.63 11.18
C ASP A 369 -0.77 -1.62 12.17
N ASP A 370 -2.00 -1.35 12.59
CA ASP A 370 -2.80 -2.31 13.35
C ASP A 370 -3.37 -3.42 12.42
N TYR A 371 -2.48 -4.20 11.81
CA TYR A 371 -2.83 -5.29 10.90
C TYR A 371 -3.65 -6.41 11.59
N GLY A 372 -3.55 -6.50 12.92
CA GLY A 372 -4.29 -7.46 13.73
C GLY A 372 -5.65 -6.98 14.23
N GLY A 373 -5.97 -5.69 14.11
CA GLY A 373 -7.21 -5.10 14.64
C GLY A 373 -7.26 -5.05 16.17
N ARG A 374 -6.12 -4.90 16.83
CA ARG A 374 -5.97 -4.91 18.31
C ARG A 374 -6.46 -3.62 18.97
N ALA A 375 -6.49 -2.51 18.25
CA ALA A 375 -6.91 -1.20 18.75
C ALA A 375 -8.42 -0.97 18.64
N GLY A 376 -9.19 -1.93 18.09
CA GLY A 376 -10.66 -1.84 18.00
C GLY A 376 -11.19 -1.06 16.79
N PHE A 377 -10.33 -0.69 15.84
CA PHE A 377 -10.72 0.05 14.61
C PHE A 377 -10.71 -0.82 13.34
N GLY A 378 -10.82 -2.15 13.53
CA GLY A 378 -10.62 -3.12 12.46
C GLY A 378 -9.14 -3.23 12.05
N ARG A 379 -8.87 -4.09 11.06
CA ARG A 379 -7.51 -4.30 10.55
C ARG A 379 -7.08 -3.15 9.63
N TYR A 380 -5.81 -2.78 9.73
CA TYR A 380 -5.17 -1.74 8.92
C TYR A 380 -5.91 -0.39 8.88
N PRO A 381 -6.23 0.22 10.03
CA PRO A 381 -6.99 1.47 10.08
C PRO A 381 -6.31 2.60 9.29
N MET A 382 -4.98 2.65 9.27
CA MET A 382 -4.24 3.70 8.55
C MET A 382 -4.23 3.46 7.04
N LEU A 383 -4.06 2.20 6.61
CA LEU A 383 -4.19 1.84 5.19
C LEU A 383 -5.62 2.06 4.68
N ARG A 384 -6.64 1.64 5.44
CA ARG A 384 -8.03 1.84 5.04
C ARG A 384 -8.39 3.32 4.94
N ALA A 385 -7.82 4.16 5.81
CA ALA A 385 -7.99 5.60 5.75
C ALA A 385 -7.57 6.20 4.40
N LEU A 386 -6.39 5.85 3.88
CA LEU A 386 -5.94 6.36 2.57
C LEU A 386 -6.68 5.68 1.40
N VAL A 387 -7.02 4.39 1.50
CA VAL A 387 -7.82 3.67 0.49
C VAL A 387 -9.18 4.35 0.31
N SER A 388 -9.89 4.66 1.41
CA SER A 388 -11.23 5.28 1.36
C SER A 388 -11.26 6.63 0.65
N ILE A 389 -10.14 7.36 0.65
CA ILE A 389 -10.03 8.66 -0.02
C ILE A 389 -9.64 8.48 -1.49
N LEU A 390 -8.64 7.64 -1.80
CA LEU A 390 -8.15 7.46 -3.16
C LEU A 390 -9.09 6.60 -4.03
N TYR A 391 -9.87 5.74 -3.39
CA TYR A 391 -10.82 4.82 -4.00
C TYR A 391 -12.11 4.77 -3.17
N PRO A 392 -12.92 5.85 -3.17
CA PRO A 392 -14.16 5.90 -2.38
C PRO A 392 -15.16 4.81 -2.81
N GLU A 393 -15.10 4.35 -4.06
CA GLU A 393 -15.90 3.22 -4.57
C GLU A 393 -15.55 1.88 -3.88
N LEU A 394 -14.35 1.77 -3.29
CA LEU A 394 -13.92 0.60 -2.51
C LEU A 394 -14.25 0.76 -1.02
N ASP A 395 -14.70 1.93 -0.58
CA ASP A 395 -15.26 2.13 0.75
C ASP A 395 -16.66 1.52 0.78
N CYS A 396 -16.72 0.20 0.74
CA CYS A 396 -17.87 -0.51 1.27
C CYS A 396 -17.87 -0.17 2.76
N SER A 397 -18.67 0.82 3.14
CA SER A 397 -19.07 0.96 4.53
C SER A 397 -19.49 -0.44 5.00
N GLU A 398 -19.07 -0.82 6.20
CA GLU A 398 -19.88 -1.73 7.01
C GLU A 398 -21.18 -0.99 7.36
N GLU A 399 -21.96 -0.57 6.35
CA GLU A 399 -23.39 -0.43 6.54
C GLU A 399 -23.83 -1.82 6.94
N GLU A 400 -24.34 -1.90 8.16
CA GLU A 400 -25.08 -3.03 8.70
C GLU A 400 -26.01 -3.58 7.62
N LEU A 401 -25.53 -4.55 6.84
CA LEU A 401 -26.36 -5.64 6.39
C LEU A 401 -26.60 -6.48 7.65
N GLU A 402 -27.46 -5.96 8.53
CA GLU A 402 -28.48 -6.81 9.11
C GLU A 402 -29.26 -7.37 7.92
N GLU A 403 -28.72 -8.41 7.27
CA GLU A 403 -29.58 -9.34 6.55
C GLU A 403 -30.61 -9.78 7.60
N GLU A 404 -31.86 -9.34 7.45
CA GLU A 404 -32.98 -10.01 8.07
C GLU A 404 -32.83 -11.49 7.69
N ILE A 405 -32.34 -12.30 8.62
CA ILE A 405 -32.32 -13.74 8.47
C ILE A 405 -33.80 -14.14 8.45
N GLU A 406 -34.37 -14.23 7.26
CA GLU A 406 -35.71 -14.76 7.05
C GLU A 406 -35.73 -16.17 7.65
N THR A 407 -36.51 -16.34 8.71
CA THR A 407 -36.56 -17.59 9.45
C THR A 407 -37.36 -18.59 8.61
N ILE A 408 -36.67 -19.44 7.85
CA ILE A 408 -37.31 -20.44 7.01
C ILE A 408 -37.85 -21.55 7.92
N VAL A 409 -39.17 -21.60 8.07
CA VAL A 409 -39.86 -22.66 8.81
C VAL A 409 -40.14 -23.84 7.88
N CYS A 410 -39.49 -24.97 8.14
CA CYS A 410 -39.70 -26.18 7.35
C CYS A 410 -41.01 -26.90 7.74
N PRO A 411 -41.78 -27.44 6.78
CA PRO A 411 -43.03 -28.16 7.06
C PRO A 411 -42.82 -29.64 7.45
N TYR A 412 -41.66 -30.24 7.12
CA TYR A 412 -41.29 -31.61 7.46
C TYR A 412 -39.78 -31.81 7.43
N THR A 413 -39.30 -32.86 8.11
CA THR A 413 -37.90 -33.31 8.06
C THR A 413 -37.55 -33.85 6.67
N GLY A 414 -36.48 -33.34 6.06
CA GLY A 414 -36.06 -33.75 4.72
C GLY A 414 -35.45 -32.59 3.91
N TYR A 415 -35.24 -32.82 2.62
CA TYR A 415 -34.71 -31.80 1.72
C TYR A 415 -35.84 -31.00 1.06
N LEU A 416 -35.70 -29.68 1.03
CA LEU A 416 -36.66 -28.75 0.44
C LEU A 416 -35.93 -27.85 -0.56
N THR A 417 -36.29 -27.90 -1.84
CA THR A 417 -35.65 -27.09 -2.87
C THR A 417 -35.90 -25.61 -2.61
N ASP A 418 -34.87 -24.79 -2.75
CA ASP A 418 -35.00 -23.34 -2.60
C ASP A 418 -35.88 -22.80 -3.76
N PRO A 419 -36.99 -22.09 -3.46
CA PRO A 419 -37.93 -21.62 -4.47
C PRO A 419 -37.37 -20.46 -5.33
N VAL A 420 -36.30 -19.81 -4.87
CA VAL A 420 -35.60 -18.71 -5.56
C VAL A 420 -34.40 -19.25 -6.33
N GLU A 421 -33.69 -20.24 -5.78
CA GLU A 421 -32.48 -20.84 -6.37
C GLU A 421 -32.67 -22.36 -6.57
N PRO A 422 -33.10 -22.82 -7.76
CA PRO A 422 -33.43 -24.23 -7.99
C PRO A 422 -32.26 -25.22 -7.83
N GLU A 423 -31.02 -24.73 -7.91
CA GLU A 423 -29.77 -25.48 -7.66
C GLU A 423 -29.43 -25.65 -6.16
N CYS A 424 -30.17 -24.97 -5.28
CA CYS A 424 -30.00 -25.02 -3.83
C CYS A 424 -31.12 -25.81 -3.16
N TYR A 425 -30.82 -26.42 -2.01
CA TYR A 425 -31.81 -27.09 -1.18
C TYR A 425 -31.54 -26.83 0.31
N TYR A 426 -32.60 -26.75 1.10
CA TYR A 426 -32.56 -26.77 2.55
C TYR A 426 -32.62 -28.21 3.04
N ALA A 427 -31.74 -28.63 3.95
CA ALA A 427 -31.96 -29.84 4.74
C ALA A 427 -32.57 -29.44 6.08
N CYS A 428 -33.71 -30.05 6.39
CA CYS A 428 -34.49 -29.77 7.58
C CYS A 428 -34.44 -30.98 8.50
N GLU A 429 -33.91 -30.78 9.71
CA GLU A 429 -33.80 -31.83 10.73
C GLU A 429 -34.57 -31.47 12.01
N GLU A 430 -35.15 -32.49 12.65
CA GLU A 430 -35.70 -32.33 14.01
C GLU A 430 -34.54 -32.13 14.99
N GLY A 431 -34.40 -30.91 15.50
CA GLY A 431 -33.39 -30.61 16.51
C GLY A 431 -33.63 -31.37 17.81
N ILE A 432 -32.57 -31.87 18.44
CA ILE A 432 -32.60 -32.41 19.81
C ILE A 432 -32.65 -31.22 20.78
N ASN A 433 -33.83 -30.65 20.98
CA ASN A 433 -34.16 -29.88 22.19
C ASN A 433 -35.66 -29.99 22.47
N ARG A 434 -36.01 -30.88 23.41
CA ARG A 434 -37.36 -30.98 23.98
C ARG A 434 -37.58 -29.85 24.98
N ALA A 435 -37.80 -28.64 24.47
CA ALA A 435 -38.53 -27.60 25.19
C ALA A 435 -38.89 -26.51 24.16
N GLU A 436 -40.19 -26.32 23.98
CA GLU A 436 -40.84 -25.28 23.15
C GLU A 436 -40.88 -25.54 21.63
N ASN A 437 -42.10 -25.84 21.16
CA ASN A 437 -42.62 -25.85 19.79
C ASN A 437 -41.65 -26.23 18.66
N GLY A 438 -41.82 -27.45 18.11
CA GLY A 438 -40.98 -28.08 17.09
C GLY A 438 -40.69 -27.22 15.85
N ILE A 439 -39.67 -26.37 15.96
CA ILE A 439 -39.06 -25.64 14.86
C ILE A 439 -37.98 -26.55 14.26
N LEU A 440 -38.15 -26.90 12.99
CA LEU A 440 -37.14 -27.62 12.21
C LEU A 440 -35.99 -26.66 11.86
N ILE A 441 -34.75 -27.10 12.09
CA ILE A 441 -33.56 -26.30 11.77
C ILE A 441 -33.22 -26.53 10.30
N CYS A 442 -33.04 -25.46 9.54
CA CYS A 442 -32.77 -25.49 8.10
C CYS A 442 -31.31 -25.14 7.81
N PHE A 443 -30.64 -25.97 7.00
CA PHE A 443 -29.30 -25.68 6.48
C PHE A 443 -29.35 -25.60 4.96
N LYS A 444 -28.87 -24.50 4.37
CA LYS A 444 -28.83 -24.34 2.90
C LYS A 444 -27.59 -25.03 2.31
N TYR A 445 -27.80 -25.83 1.28
CA TYR A 445 -26.78 -26.55 0.54
C TYR A 445 -26.86 -26.24 -0.94
N VAL A 446 -25.70 -26.25 -1.60
CA VAL A 446 -25.56 -26.11 -3.05
C VAL A 446 -25.15 -27.46 -3.63
N LEU A 447 -25.85 -27.94 -4.65
CA LEU A 447 -25.44 -29.14 -5.39
C LEU A 447 -24.18 -28.83 -6.22
N ASN A 448 -23.00 -29.02 -5.63
CA ASN A 448 -21.79 -29.16 -6.43
C ASN A 448 -21.78 -30.54 -7.07
N GLY A 449 -21.85 -30.59 -8.40
CA GLY A 449 -21.69 -31.83 -9.16
C GLY A 449 -20.30 -32.43 -8.92
N GLY A 450 -20.21 -33.36 -7.99
CA GLY A 450 -18.99 -34.08 -7.64
C GLY A 450 -18.95 -34.36 -6.13
N GLY A 451 -19.19 -35.62 -5.75
CA GLY A 451 -19.32 -36.02 -4.35
C GLY A 451 -18.07 -35.76 -3.51
N ASP A 452 -18.26 -35.10 -2.37
CA ASP A 452 -17.90 -35.60 -1.04
C ASP A 452 -18.42 -34.59 0.01
N HIS A 453 -19.19 -35.08 0.98
CA HIS A 453 -19.84 -34.29 2.03
C HIS A 453 -18.83 -33.90 3.12
N VAL A 454 -18.66 -32.60 3.39
CA VAL A 454 -17.96 -32.10 4.59
C VAL A 454 -18.91 -31.22 5.39
N HIS A 455 -19.24 -31.67 6.60
CA HIS A 455 -20.09 -30.96 7.57
C HIS A 455 -19.29 -29.87 8.29
N HIS A 456 -19.81 -28.63 8.34
CA HIS A 456 -19.32 -27.58 9.24
C HIS A 456 -20.47 -27.09 10.14
N ASN A 457 -20.42 -27.46 11.42
CA ASN A 457 -21.31 -26.94 12.46
C ASN A 457 -20.80 -25.59 12.98
N HIS A 458 -21.64 -24.56 12.96
CA HIS A 458 -21.47 -23.34 13.74
C HIS A 458 -22.41 -23.37 14.96
N TYR A 459 -21.86 -23.44 16.17
CA TYR A 459 -22.58 -23.19 17.42
C TYR A 459 -22.26 -21.77 17.92
N HIS A 460 -23.29 -20.95 18.15
CA HIS A 460 -23.19 -19.70 18.91
C HIS A 460 -23.63 -19.94 20.35
N HIS A 461 -22.76 -19.63 21.32
CA HIS A 461 -23.09 -19.54 22.74
C HIS A 461 -23.29 -18.06 23.14
N THR A 462 -24.45 -17.73 23.71
CA THR A 462 -24.69 -16.52 24.49
C THR A 462 -24.16 -16.71 25.92
N THR A 463 -23.49 -15.69 26.46
CA THR A 463 -22.72 -15.70 27.71
C THR A 463 -23.57 -15.64 28.99
N ALA A 464 -23.14 -16.38 30.03
CA ALA A 464 -23.38 -16.06 31.44
C ALA A 464 -22.18 -16.56 32.29
N ASN A 465 -21.71 -15.72 33.21
CA ASN A 465 -20.54 -15.91 34.08
C ASN A 465 -20.62 -17.18 34.97
N HIS A 466 -19.52 -17.93 35.09
CA HIS A 466 -18.88 -18.31 36.37
C HIS A 466 -17.53 -19.03 36.16
N ASP A 467 -16.73 -19.01 37.22
CA ASP A 467 -15.31 -19.36 37.39
C ASP A 467 -14.87 -20.78 36.97
N GLY A 468 -13.57 -20.93 36.66
CA GLY A 468 -12.85 -22.21 36.78
C GLY A 468 -11.84 -22.53 35.66
N ASP A 469 -10.60 -22.85 36.08
CA ASP A 469 -9.44 -23.34 35.31
C ASP A 469 -9.74 -24.33 34.17
N SER A 470 -9.00 -24.23 33.06
CA SER A 470 -7.98 -25.21 32.61
C SER A 470 -7.60 -25.02 31.12
N ASP A 471 -6.31 -25.25 30.84
CA ASP A 471 -5.61 -25.28 29.55
C ASP A 471 -6.32 -26.06 28.42
N ASP A 472 -6.22 -25.61 27.16
CA ASP A 472 -5.42 -26.22 26.07
C ASP A 472 -5.77 -25.63 24.67
N ASP A 473 -4.77 -25.67 23.78
CA ASP A 473 -4.69 -25.14 22.41
C ASP A 473 -5.86 -25.49 21.47
N THR A 474 -6.26 -24.54 20.60
CA THR A 474 -6.56 -24.83 19.17
C THR A 474 -6.75 -23.54 18.35
N ALA A 475 -5.92 -23.38 17.32
CA ALA A 475 -6.01 -22.34 16.32
C ALA A 475 -7.34 -22.43 15.52
N LYS A 476 -8.12 -21.35 15.50
CA LYS A 476 -9.35 -21.24 14.69
C LYS A 476 -9.07 -20.54 13.36
N HIS A 477 -9.17 -21.29 12.27
CA HIS A 477 -9.34 -20.77 10.91
C HIS A 477 -10.75 -20.16 10.77
N TYR A 478 -10.83 -18.98 10.13
CA TYR A 478 -12.08 -18.33 9.74
C TYR A 478 -12.17 -18.37 8.20
N SER A 479 -13.24 -18.96 7.64
CA SER A 479 -13.65 -18.83 6.23
C SER A 479 -14.72 -17.73 6.15
N ASP A 480 -14.53 -16.66 5.40
CA ASP A 480 -14.83 -16.50 3.97
C ASP A 480 -16.33 -16.61 3.63
N ASN A 481 -16.95 -15.43 3.42
CA ASN A 481 -17.94 -15.22 2.37
C ASN A 481 -18.07 -13.72 2.08
N CYS A 482 -17.17 -13.22 1.23
CA CYS A 482 -17.40 -11.99 0.49
C CYS A 482 -16.83 -12.17 -0.92
N ARG A 483 -17.47 -13.05 -1.71
CA ARG A 483 -17.21 -13.16 -3.15
C ARG A 483 -18.04 -12.09 -3.86
N ARG A 484 -17.41 -10.97 -4.21
CA ARG A 484 -17.79 -10.21 -5.40
C ARG A 484 -16.64 -10.31 -6.39
N ASP A 485 -16.93 -10.91 -7.54
CA ASP A 485 -16.05 -10.95 -8.71
C ASP A 485 -15.69 -9.53 -9.15
N PHE A 486 -14.56 -9.01 -8.66
CA PHE A 486 -14.00 -7.75 -9.15
C PHE A 486 -13.16 -8.02 -10.40
N ARG A 487 -13.84 -8.27 -11.52
CA ARG A 487 -13.27 -7.89 -12.82
C ARG A 487 -13.35 -6.38 -12.90
N ARG A 488 -12.20 -5.69 -13.03
CA ARG A 488 -12.14 -4.29 -13.49
C ARG A 488 -12.75 -4.22 -14.89
N GLN A 489 -14.07 -4.14 -14.97
CA GLN A 489 -14.78 -3.87 -16.21
C GLN A 489 -14.76 -2.35 -16.47
N ASN A 490 -14.36 -2.01 -17.69
CA ASN A 490 -14.33 -0.66 -18.23
C ASN A 490 -15.58 0.15 -17.84
N ILE A 491 -15.35 1.27 -17.14
CA ILE A 491 -16.39 2.24 -16.80
C ILE A 491 -16.87 2.89 -18.10
N ALA A 492 -18.03 2.45 -18.59
CA ALA A 492 -18.78 3.15 -19.62
C ALA A 492 -19.62 4.25 -18.96
N ASN A 493 -19.32 5.50 -19.32
CA ASN A 493 -20.06 6.70 -18.94
C ASN A 493 -21.58 6.53 -19.09
N ARG A 494 -22.34 6.70 -17.99
CA ARG A 494 -23.74 7.13 -18.05
C ARG A 494 -23.83 8.59 -17.61
N HIS A 495 -23.89 9.48 -18.59
CA HIS A 495 -24.37 10.84 -18.39
C HIS A 495 -25.85 10.79 -18.00
N ILE A 496 -26.17 11.18 -16.76
CA ILE A 496 -27.52 11.61 -16.39
C ILE A 496 -27.58 13.10 -16.70
N THR A 497 -28.32 13.43 -17.76
CA THR A 497 -28.71 14.80 -18.09
C THR A 497 -29.92 15.17 -17.24
N THR A 498 -29.74 16.04 -16.25
CA THR A 498 -30.84 16.70 -15.55
C THR A 498 -31.23 17.96 -16.33
N ASN A 499 -32.32 17.86 -17.11
CA ASN A 499 -33.02 19.01 -17.64
C ASN A 499 -33.84 19.65 -16.50
N SER A 500 -33.44 20.85 -16.04
CA SER A 500 -34.31 21.73 -15.27
C SER A 500 -34.64 22.97 -16.10
N THR A 501 -35.76 22.91 -16.80
CA THR A 501 -36.47 24.10 -17.32
C THR A 501 -37.30 24.70 -16.19
N SER A 502 -36.98 25.93 -15.77
CA SER A 502 -37.91 26.81 -15.07
C SER A 502 -38.05 28.11 -15.86
N THR A 503 -39.10 28.18 -16.67
CA THR A 503 -39.71 29.43 -17.10
C THR A 503 -40.57 29.95 -15.94
N GLY A 504 -40.39 31.21 -15.58
CA GLY A 504 -41.14 31.87 -14.51
C GLY A 504 -42.56 32.23 -14.89
N ASP A 505 -43.29 32.73 -13.88
CA ASP A 505 -44.26 33.81 -14.02
C ASP A 505 -44.59 34.40 -12.63
N GLN A 506 -44.66 35.74 -12.62
CA GLN A 506 -45.06 36.72 -11.58
C GLN A 506 -44.05 37.16 -10.52
#